data_AF-A0A953X757-F1
#
_entry.id   AF-A0A953X757-F1
#
_cell.length_a   1.000
_cell.length_b   1.000
_cell.length_c   1.000
_cell.angle_alpha   90.00
_cell.angle_beta   90.00
_cell.angle_gamma   90.00
#
_symmetry.space_group_name_H-M   'P 1'
#
loop_
_entity.id
_entity.type
_entity.pdbx_description
1 polymer ?
#
loop_
_entity_poly.entity_id
_entity_poly.type
_entity_poly.pdbx_seq_one_letter_code
_entity_poly.pdbx_strand_id
1 'polypeptide(L)'
;KLTGEGKVRTGSLLAGAVLLALGACLHAPGSPENAAPVVAEVPAAGPMAEAFGPLARLAGTRWRGEPGEADKAHGQPADFSEWYWDLGGSVLVNRHVIADGSYGGVTYIQKNGKTGALDFVYITSAGFRTSGSFMLNEDGTWSSEEDLEGLPHIDKVRSTGRINEDGTMSSVSEFHGADGWTPGHTFVYTRTDEPLPELVPTGVPE
;
A
#
# COMPACT_ATOMS: atom_id res chain seq x y z
N LYS A 1 10.56 -36.04 57.43
CA LYS A 1 11.35 -37.30 57.32
C LYS A 1 10.87 -37.97 56.03
N LEU A 2 11.55 -37.81 54.88
CA LEU A 2 12.76 -38.56 54.46
C LEU A 2 12.51 -40.06 54.67
N THR A 3 12.37 -40.91 53.64
CA THR A 3 13.32 -41.25 52.54
C THR A 3 12.55 -41.87 51.35
N GLY A 4 12.86 -41.64 50.07
CA GLY A 4 13.96 -42.25 49.28
C GLY A 4 13.56 -43.68 48.87
N GLU A 5 13.45 -44.12 47.61
CA GLU A 5 14.41 -44.24 46.48
C GLU A 5 13.58 -44.36 45.16
N GLY A 6 13.94 -43.95 43.94
CA GLY A 6 15.24 -43.90 43.27
C GLY A 6 15.15 -44.75 41.99
N LYS A 7 14.89 -44.14 40.81
CA LYS A 7 15.38 -44.68 39.53
C LYS A 7 15.54 -43.60 38.47
N VAL A 8 16.81 -43.25 38.26
CA VAL A 8 17.33 -42.46 37.15
C VAL A 8 17.21 -43.29 35.86
N ARG A 9 16.69 -42.69 34.79
CA ARG A 9 16.94 -43.14 33.42
C ARG A 9 17.49 -41.98 32.60
N THR A 10 18.79 -42.04 32.41
CA THR A 10 19.59 -41.39 31.39
C THR A 10 19.08 -41.81 30.01
N GLY A 11 18.95 -40.87 29.07
CA GLY A 11 18.48 -41.18 27.73
C GLY A 11 18.44 -39.99 26.78
N SER A 12 19.65 -39.56 26.39
CA SER A 12 19.99 -38.99 25.07
C SER A 12 19.15 -37.87 24.46
N LEU A 13 19.76 -36.67 24.45
CA LEU A 13 19.63 -35.67 23.40
C LEU A 13 19.85 -36.32 22.03
N LEU A 14 18.86 -36.23 21.14
CA LEU A 14 19.05 -36.39 19.71
C LEU A 14 18.39 -35.20 19.03
N ALA A 15 19.24 -34.22 18.71
CA ALA A 15 18.98 -33.17 17.75
C ALA A 15 18.64 -33.82 16.40
N GLY A 16 17.37 -33.76 16.02
CA GLY A 16 16.92 -34.12 14.68
C GLY A 16 17.28 -32.99 13.71
N ALA A 17 18.49 -33.06 13.15
CA ALA A 17 18.87 -32.26 12.00
C ALA A 17 17.99 -32.67 10.81
N VAL A 18 17.08 -31.80 10.39
CA VAL A 18 16.40 -31.93 9.09
C VAL A 18 17.42 -31.54 8.03
N LEU A 19 17.95 -32.53 7.31
CA LEU A 19 18.74 -32.33 6.10
C LEU A 19 17.86 -31.63 5.05
N LEU A 20 18.13 -30.35 4.81
CA LEU A 20 17.76 -29.68 3.57
C LEU A 20 18.71 -30.17 2.48
N ALA A 21 18.21 -31.07 1.61
CA ALA A 21 18.93 -31.47 0.41
C ALA A 21 19.04 -30.27 -0.54
N LEU A 22 20.27 -29.77 -0.72
CA LEU A 22 20.66 -28.82 -1.75
C LEU A 22 20.49 -29.46 -3.13
N GLY A 23 19.40 -29.10 -3.81
CA GLY A 23 19.28 -29.28 -5.25
C GLY A 23 20.08 -28.20 -5.97
N ALA A 24 21.31 -28.50 -6.37
CA ALA A 24 22.10 -27.65 -7.24
C ALA A 24 21.54 -27.69 -8.67
N CYS A 25 20.64 -26.77 -9.01
CA CYS A 25 20.33 -26.50 -10.40
C CYS A 25 21.44 -25.60 -10.98
N LEU A 26 22.38 -26.21 -11.71
CA LEU A 26 23.25 -25.47 -12.62
C LEU A 26 22.39 -24.68 -13.61
N HIS A 27 22.36 -23.36 -13.47
CA HIS A 27 21.87 -22.46 -14.51
C HIS A 27 23.07 -21.80 -15.18
N ALA A 28 23.12 -21.91 -16.50
CA ALA A 28 24.04 -21.18 -17.36
C ALA A 28 23.87 -19.65 -17.17
N PRO A 29 24.92 -18.84 -17.41
CA PRO A 29 24.79 -17.39 -17.32
C PRO A 29 24.05 -16.87 -18.56
N GLY A 30 22.72 -16.83 -18.47
CA GLY A 30 21.90 -15.99 -19.33
C GLY A 30 21.90 -14.56 -18.78
N SER A 31 22.16 -13.58 -19.64
CA SER A 31 22.13 -12.15 -19.33
C SER A 31 20.86 -11.75 -18.54
N PRO A 32 20.94 -10.78 -17.61
CA PRO A 32 19.77 -10.25 -16.95
C PRO A 32 19.07 -9.30 -17.92
N GLU A 33 18.33 -9.85 -18.87
CA GLU A 33 17.32 -9.08 -19.61
C GLU A 33 16.15 -8.85 -18.65
N ASN A 34 15.79 -7.58 -18.47
CA ASN A 34 14.73 -7.06 -17.61
C ASN A 34 13.55 -8.03 -17.49
N ALA A 35 13.50 -8.79 -16.40
CA ALA A 35 12.29 -9.48 -16.01
C ALA A 35 11.30 -8.41 -15.53
N ALA A 36 10.38 -8.02 -16.41
CA ALA A 36 9.21 -7.25 -16.01
C ALA A 36 8.55 -7.94 -14.80
N PRO A 37 8.08 -7.18 -13.79
CA PRO A 37 7.41 -7.80 -12.65
C PRO A 37 6.23 -8.62 -13.17
N VAL A 38 6.17 -9.88 -12.74
CA VAL A 38 5.04 -10.77 -12.99
C VAL A 38 3.87 -10.21 -12.20
N VAL A 39 3.06 -9.37 -12.82
CA VAL A 39 1.74 -9.00 -12.29
C VAL A 39 0.92 -10.27 -12.39
N ALA A 40 0.81 -11.00 -11.28
CA ALA A 40 -0.10 -12.12 -11.21
C ALA A 40 -1.52 -11.58 -11.45
N GLU A 41 -2.17 -11.99 -12.53
CA GLU A 41 -3.60 -11.82 -12.70
C GLU A 41 -4.32 -12.62 -11.61
N VAL A 42 -4.46 -12.02 -10.43
CA VAL A 42 -5.35 -12.55 -9.39
C VAL A 42 -6.77 -12.33 -9.90
N PRO A 43 -7.65 -13.36 -9.88
CA PRO A 43 -9.00 -13.20 -10.42
C PRO A 43 -9.72 -12.09 -9.67
N ALA A 44 -10.21 -11.11 -10.42
CA ALA A 44 -11.01 -9.99 -9.92
C ALA A 44 -12.33 -10.40 -9.22
N ALA A 45 -12.67 -11.70 -9.21
CA ALA A 45 -13.89 -12.25 -8.65
C ALA A 45 -13.58 -13.32 -7.60
N GLY A 46 -13.82 -12.98 -6.34
CA GLY A 46 -13.74 -13.88 -5.20
C GLY A 46 -14.14 -13.17 -3.90
N PRO A 47 -14.38 -13.91 -2.80
CA PRO A 47 -14.81 -13.33 -1.51
C PRO A 47 -13.87 -12.24 -0.97
N MET A 48 -12.60 -12.26 -1.39
CA MET A 48 -11.64 -11.23 -1.02
C MET A 48 -11.94 -9.90 -1.72
N ALA A 49 -12.17 -9.90 -3.04
CA ALA A 49 -12.51 -8.67 -3.78
C ALA A 49 -13.79 -8.02 -3.27
N GLU A 50 -14.80 -8.81 -2.87
CA GLU A 50 -16.04 -8.30 -2.28
C GLU A 50 -15.78 -7.49 -0.99
N ALA A 51 -14.81 -7.92 -0.17
CA ALA A 51 -14.49 -7.22 1.07
C ALA A 51 -13.85 -5.85 0.85
N PHE A 52 -13.25 -5.60 -0.32
CA PHE A 52 -12.65 -4.32 -0.69
C PHE A 52 -13.63 -3.39 -1.41
N GLY A 53 -14.85 -3.86 -1.71
CA GLY A 53 -15.93 -3.06 -2.29
C GLY A 53 -15.49 -2.23 -3.50
N PRO A 54 -15.73 -0.90 -3.52
CA PRO A 54 -15.32 -0.04 -4.63
C PRO A 54 -13.81 -0.06 -4.92
N LEU A 55 -12.96 -0.21 -3.91
CA LEU A 55 -11.50 -0.21 -4.07
C LEU A 55 -11.01 -1.40 -4.91
N ALA A 56 -11.70 -2.54 -4.85
CA ALA A 56 -11.37 -3.70 -5.66
C ALA A 56 -11.41 -3.42 -7.17
N ARG A 57 -12.22 -2.44 -7.61
CA ARG A 57 -12.34 -2.04 -9.03
C ARG A 57 -11.14 -1.27 -9.55
N LEU A 58 -10.28 -0.79 -8.65
CA LEU A 58 -9.05 -0.10 -9.02
C LEU A 58 -7.94 -1.08 -9.39
N ALA A 59 -7.95 -2.31 -8.88
CA ALA A 59 -6.91 -3.28 -9.17
C ALA A 59 -6.74 -3.55 -10.68
N GLY A 60 -5.49 -3.60 -11.14
CA GLY A 60 -5.14 -3.77 -12.54
C GLY A 60 -5.27 -2.49 -13.38
N THR A 61 -5.36 -1.31 -12.76
CA THR A 61 -5.54 -0.05 -13.47
C THR A 61 -4.47 0.99 -13.10
N ARG A 62 -4.24 1.92 -14.03
CA ARG A 62 -3.44 3.12 -13.81
C ARG A 62 -4.27 4.36 -14.02
N TRP A 63 -3.89 5.42 -13.32
CA TRP A 63 -4.61 6.67 -13.28
C TRP A 63 -3.63 7.84 -13.32
N ARG A 64 -4.03 8.90 -14.02
CA ARG A 64 -3.36 10.21 -13.99
C ARG A 64 -4.29 11.22 -13.33
N GLY A 65 -3.88 11.73 -12.18
CA GLY A 65 -4.56 12.71 -11.36
C GLY A 65 -4.15 14.12 -11.72
N GLU A 66 -5.09 14.92 -12.18
CA GLU A 66 -4.91 16.37 -12.28
C GLU A 66 -5.27 17.02 -10.94
N PRO A 67 -4.40 17.90 -10.40
CA PRO A 67 -4.71 18.62 -9.17
C PRO A 67 -5.89 19.57 -9.38
N GLY A 68 -6.60 19.89 -8.30
CA GLY A 68 -7.58 20.98 -8.32
C GLY A 68 -6.94 22.34 -8.55
N GLU A 69 -7.76 23.35 -8.84
CA GLU A 69 -7.27 24.68 -9.21
C GLU A 69 -6.45 25.36 -8.09
N ALA A 70 -6.82 25.15 -6.83
CA ALA A 70 -6.05 25.65 -5.69
C ALA A 70 -4.65 25.02 -5.64
N ASP A 71 -4.57 23.69 -5.78
CA ASP A 71 -3.32 22.94 -5.80
C ASP A 71 -2.44 23.34 -7.00
N LYS A 72 -3.02 23.47 -8.18
CA LYS A 72 -2.33 23.94 -9.40
C LYS A 72 -1.76 25.34 -9.24
N ALA A 73 -2.48 26.25 -8.58
CA ALA A 73 -2.00 27.61 -8.32
C ALA A 73 -0.74 27.62 -7.42
N HIS A 74 -0.53 26.56 -6.64
CA HIS A 74 0.67 26.34 -5.83
C HIS A 74 1.72 25.44 -6.49
N GLY A 75 1.54 25.10 -7.77
CA GLY A 75 2.51 24.32 -8.54
C GLY A 75 2.47 22.81 -8.27
N GLN A 76 1.39 22.29 -7.68
CA GLN A 76 1.22 20.85 -7.51
C GLN A 76 1.25 20.14 -8.88
N PRO A 77 2.18 19.22 -9.14
CA PRO A 77 2.18 18.47 -10.39
C PRO A 77 1.12 17.37 -10.37
N ALA A 78 0.84 16.82 -11.56
CA ALA A 78 -0.04 15.67 -11.69
C ALA A 78 0.49 14.45 -10.91
N ASP A 79 -0.42 13.61 -10.44
CA ASP A 79 -0.10 12.35 -9.77
C ASP A 79 -0.34 11.16 -10.70
N PHE A 80 0.51 10.16 -10.66
CA PHE A 80 0.30 8.90 -11.36
C PHE A 80 0.14 7.79 -10.35
N SER A 81 -0.92 6.99 -10.49
CA SER A 81 -1.35 6.02 -9.49
C SER A 81 -1.64 4.67 -10.15
N GLU A 82 -0.97 3.61 -9.68
CA GLU A 82 -1.11 2.22 -10.15
C GLU A 82 -1.64 1.35 -9.02
N TRP A 83 -2.61 0.50 -9.34
CA TRP A 83 -3.29 -0.36 -8.37
C TRP A 83 -3.16 -1.82 -8.78
N TYR A 84 -2.80 -2.69 -7.84
CA TYR A 84 -2.65 -4.11 -8.09
C TYR A 84 -2.85 -4.95 -6.84
N TRP A 85 -3.18 -6.22 -7.05
CA TRP A 85 -3.23 -7.21 -5.98
C TRP A 85 -1.84 -7.75 -5.69
N ASP A 86 -1.50 -7.89 -4.41
CA ASP A 86 -0.26 -8.50 -3.91
C ASP A 86 -0.59 -9.60 -2.88
N LEU A 87 0.44 -10.35 -2.45
CA LEU A 87 0.35 -11.44 -1.47
C LEU A 87 -0.78 -12.43 -1.81
N GLY A 88 -0.82 -12.86 -3.08
CA GLY A 88 -1.83 -13.81 -3.57
C GLY A 88 -3.26 -13.27 -3.54
N GLY A 89 -3.45 -11.95 -3.63
CA GLY A 89 -4.77 -11.32 -3.62
C GLY A 89 -5.26 -10.85 -2.25
N SER A 90 -4.48 -11.07 -1.19
CA SER A 90 -4.88 -10.70 0.17
C SER A 90 -4.59 -9.25 0.53
N VAL A 91 -3.80 -8.54 -0.28
CA VAL A 91 -3.45 -7.14 -0.10
C VAL A 91 -3.69 -6.38 -1.38
N LEU A 92 -4.42 -5.27 -1.30
CA LEU A 92 -4.52 -4.30 -2.40
C LEU A 92 -3.42 -3.26 -2.22
N VAL A 93 -2.66 -3.02 -3.28
CA VAL A 93 -1.55 -2.05 -3.26
C VAL A 93 -1.88 -0.91 -4.19
N ASN A 94 -1.66 0.32 -3.70
CA ASN A 94 -1.57 1.49 -4.53
C ASN A 94 -0.15 2.03 -4.51
N ARG A 95 0.51 2.12 -5.66
CA ARG A 95 1.77 2.82 -5.81
C ARG A 95 1.52 4.10 -6.59
N HIS A 96 2.06 5.22 -6.14
CA HIS A 96 1.93 6.46 -6.88
C HIS A 96 3.21 7.30 -6.87
N VAL A 97 3.36 8.13 -7.89
CA VAL A 97 4.52 9.00 -8.13
C VAL A 97 4.04 10.29 -8.80
N ILE A 98 4.49 11.43 -8.30
CA ILE A 98 4.23 12.74 -8.89
C ILE A 98 4.94 12.84 -10.25
N ALA A 99 4.36 13.56 -11.21
CA ALA A 99 4.78 13.61 -12.60
C ALA A 99 6.26 13.97 -12.83
N ASP A 100 6.86 14.75 -11.93
CA ASP A 100 8.28 15.14 -11.99
C ASP A 100 9.22 14.19 -11.22
N GLY A 101 8.68 13.13 -10.63
CA GLY A 101 9.41 12.13 -9.86
C GLY A 101 9.87 12.61 -8.48
N SER A 102 9.53 13.83 -8.05
CA SER A 102 10.00 14.42 -6.80
C SER A 102 9.47 13.72 -5.54
N TYR A 103 8.32 13.07 -5.67
CA TYR A 103 7.62 12.41 -4.58
C TYR A 103 6.93 11.15 -5.08
N GLY A 104 6.89 10.13 -4.22
CA GLY A 104 6.04 8.98 -4.42
C GLY A 104 5.76 8.27 -3.12
N GLY A 105 4.83 7.33 -3.19
CA GLY A 105 4.50 6.50 -2.04
C GLY A 105 3.82 5.21 -2.44
N VAL A 106 3.67 4.33 -1.46
CA VAL A 106 3.00 3.06 -1.60
C VAL A 106 2.09 2.81 -0.41
N THR A 107 0.82 2.53 -0.70
CA THR A 107 -0.21 2.17 0.26
C THR A 107 -0.47 0.67 0.16
N TYR A 108 -0.34 -0.04 1.27
CA TYR A 108 -0.73 -1.44 1.41
C TYR A 108 -2.04 -1.50 2.18
N ILE A 109 -3.06 -2.12 1.61
CA ILE A 109 -4.41 -2.21 2.19
C ILE A 109 -4.74 -3.69 2.41
N GLN A 110 -5.12 -4.03 3.64
CA GLN A 110 -5.47 -5.39 4.01
C GLN A 110 -6.74 -5.42 4.85
N LYS A 111 -7.58 -6.44 4.65
CA LYS A 111 -8.67 -6.71 5.56
C LYS A 111 -8.13 -7.24 6.90
N ASN A 112 -8.37 -6.51 7.97
CA ASN A 112 -8.06 -6.94 9.32
C ASN A 112 -8.92 -8.14 9.71
N GLY A 113 -8.29 -9.27 9.99
CA GLY A 113 -8.99 -10.52 10.34
C GLY A 113 -9.76 -10.48 11.68
N LYS A 114 -9.48 -9.51 12.55
CA LYS A 114 -10.15 -9.34 13.85
C LYS A 114 -11.33 -8.37 13.78
N THR A 115 -11.13 -7.22 13.15
CA THR A 115 -12.13 -6.13 13.11
C THR A 115 -12.98 -6.15 11.84
N GLY A 116 -12.49 -6.79 10.78
CA GLY A 116 -13.10 -6.76 9.45
C GLY A 116 -12.86 -5.46 8.68
N ALA A 117 -12.20 -4.46 9.28
CA ALA A 117 -11.85 -3.19 8.66
C ALA A 117 -10.79 -3.37 7.56
N LEU A 118 -10.74 -2.43 6.62
CA LEU A 118 -9.68 -2.36 5.61
C LEU A 118 -8.57 -1.46 6.13
N ASP A 119 -7.64 -2.03 6.88
CA ASP A 119 -6.51 -1.30 7.45
C ASP A 119 -5.47 -1.04 6.37
N PHE A 120 -4.75 0.07 6.49
CA PHE A 120 -3.66 0.39 5.58
C PHE A 120 -2.46 1.02 6.27
N VAL A 121 -1.32 0.90 5.58
CA VAL A 121 -0.11 1.67 5.84
C VAL A 121 0.33 2.31 4.54
N TYR A 122 0.65 3.59 4.59
CA TYR A 122 1.18 4.37 3.49
C TYR A 122 2.61 4.82 3.80
N ILE A 123 3.54 4.55 2.89
CA ILE A 123 4.98 4.82 3.04
C ILE A 123 5.41 5.74 1.92
N THR A 124 6.16 6.80 2.25
CA THR A 124 6.52 7.85 1.31
C THR A 124 8.03 7.94 1.08
N SER A 125 8.42 8.44 -0.10
CA SER A 125 9.81 8.78 -0.39
C SER A 125 10.32 10.00 0.39
N ALA A 126 9.41 10.77 1.00
CA ALA A 126 9.72 11.94 1.82
C ALA A 126 10.02 11.58 3.29
N GLY A 127 10.01 10.30 3.66
CA GLY A 127 10.42 9.84 5.00
C GLY A 127 9.34 9.92 6.07
N PHE A 128 8.10 10.26 5.71
CA PHE A 128 6.94 10.12 6.59
C PHE A 128 6.08 8.91 6.20
N ARG A 129 5.24 8.47 7.12
CA ARG A 129 4.28 7.38 6.90
C ARG A 129 2.95 7.69 7.55
N THR A 130 1.89 7.09 7.03
CA THR A 130 0.57 7.13 7.65
C THR A 130 0.00 5.74 7.82
N SER A 131 -0.93 5.59 8.76
CA SER A 131 -1.69 4.35 8.94
C SER A 131 -3.10 4.65 9.41
N GLY A 132 -4.06 3.87 8.93
CA GLY A 132 -5.46 4.07 9.25
C GLY A 132 -6.32 2.93 8.72
N SER A 133 -7.61 3.20 8.58
CA SER A 133 -8.56 2.26 7.99
C SER A 133 -9.46 2.97 6.98
N PHE A 134 -9.82 2.27 5.91
CA PHE A 134 -10.89 2.71 5.02
C PHE A 134 -12.26 2.37 5.60
N MET A 135 -13.19 3.30 5.44
CA MET A 135 -14.63 3.11 5.61
C MET A 135 -15.27 3.13 4.23
N LEU A 136 -15.95 2.04 3.86
CA LEU A 136 -16.72 1.95 2.62
C LEU A 136 -18.14 2.44 2.88
N ASN A 137 -18.57 3.48 2.16
CA ASN A 137 -19.86 4.13 2.39
C ASN A 137 -20.94 3.58 1.44
N GLU A 138 -22.20 3.69 1.84
CA GLU A 138 -23.35 3.19 1.05
C GLU A 138 -23.52 3.90 -0.29
N ASP A 139 -23.06 5.14 -0.41
CA ASP A 139 -23.13 5.95 -1.63
C ASP A 139 -22.00 5.64 -2.63
N GLY A 140 -21.22 4.59 -2.38
CA GLY A 140 -20.11 4.16 -3.22
C GLY A 140 -18.82 4.96 -3.04
N THR A 141 -18.79 5.93 -2.12
CA THR A 141 -17.53 6.56 -1.69
C THR A 141 -16.77 5.65 -0.73
N TRP A 142 -15.49 5.95 -0.57
CA TRP A 142 -14.71 5.48 0.56
C TRP A 142 -14.08 6.67 1.26
N SER A 143 -13.94 6.59 2.57
CA SER A 143 -13.20 7.56 3.36
C SER A 143 -12.10 6.90 4.16
N SER A 144 -11.08 7.67 4.53
CA SER A 144 -10.05 7.27 5.48
C SER A 144 -9.84 8.37 6.51
N GLU A 145 -9.46 7.95 7.72
CA GLU A 145 -8.73 8.80 8.67
C GLU A 145 -7.46 8.03 9.04
N GLU A 146 -6.33 8.71 8.98
CA GLU A 146 -5.01 8.14 9.21
C GLU A 146 -4.19 9.02 10.16
N ASP A 147 -3.48 8.35 11.05
CA ASP A 147 -2.46 8.98 11.88
C ASP A 147 -1.18 9.10 11.07
N LEU A 148 -0.51 10.25 11.19
CA LEU A 148 0.70 10.60 10.47
C LEU A 148 1.91 10.61 11.40
N GLU A 149 2.99 9.98 10.96
CA GLU A 149 4.29 10.02 11.63
C GLU A 149 5.35 10.56 10.66
N GLY A 150 6.18 11.50 11.12
CA GLY A 150 7.34 11.99 10.37
C GLY A 150 7.19 13.37 9.72
N LEU A 151 6.07 14.08 9.94
CA LEU A 151 5.94 15.51 9.62
C LEU A 151 5.73 16.34 10.90
N PRO A 152 6.26 17.57 10.96
CA PRO A 152 6.19 18.41 12.16
C PRO A 152 4.86 19.13 12.35
N HIS A 153 4.04 19.29 11.31
CA HIS A 153 2.88 20.20 11.32
C HIS A 153 1.54 19.54 11.02
N ILE A 154 1.57 18.26 10.62
CA ILE A 154 0.38 17.47 10.31
C ILE A 154 0.48 16.21 11.16
N ASP A 155 -0.56 15.88 11.91
CA ASP A 155 -0.63 14.68 12.76
C ASP A 155 -1.70 13.69 12.31
N LYS A 156 -2.72 14.15 11.56
CA LYS A 156 -3.71 13.30 10.91
C LYS A 156 -4.04 13.80 9.50
N VAL A 157 -4.44 12.86 8.66
CA VAL A 157 -5.05 13.14 7.37
C VAL A 157 -6.41 12.45 7.35
N ARG A 158 -7.39 13.06 6.70
CA ARG A 158 -8.58 12.35 6.28
C ARG A 158 -8.78 12.53 4.79
N SER A 159 -9.32 11.51 4.14
CA SER A 159 -9.58 11.57 2.71
C SER A 159 -10.95 11.00 2.38
N THR A 160 -11.51 11.43 1.26
CA THR A 160 -12.68 10.81 0.64
C THR A 160 -12.39 10.63 -0.84
N GLY A 161 -12.64 9.42 -1.33
CA GLY A 161 -12.53 9.07 -2.74
C GLY A 161 -13.83 8.49 -3.30
N ARG A 162 -14.00 8.62 -4.61
CA ARG A 162 -15.10 7.97 -5.34
C ARG A 162 -14.76 7.77 -6.80
N ILE A 163 -15.35 6.75 -7.42
CA ILE A 163 -15.43 6.65 -8.88
C ILE A 163 -16.71 7.37 -9.30
N ASN A 164 -16.57 8.36 -10.19
CA ASN A 164 -17.66 9.16 -10.72
C ASN A 164 -18.39 8.42 -11.85
N GLU A 165 -19.59 8.89 -12.21
CA GLU A 165 -20.41 8.28 -13.26
C GLU A 165 -19.75 8.29 -14.65
N ASP A 166 -18.88 9.28 -14.90
CA ASP A 166 -18.11 9.41 -16.14
C ASP A 166 -16.85 8.50 -16.18
N GLY A 167 -16.62 7.72 -15.12
CA GLY A 167 -15.48 6.82 -15.00
C GLY A 167 -14.19 7.48 -14.51
N THR A 168 -14.20 8.79 -14.21
CA THR A 168 -13.09 9.43 -13.48
C THR A 168 -13.13 9.04 -12.00
N MET A 169 -12.03 9.24 -11.28
CA MET A 169 -11.98 9.08 -9.83
C MET A 169 -11.65 10.41 -9.17
N SER A 170 -12.43 10.84 -8.18
CA SER A 170 -12.13 12.03 -7.40
C SER A 170 -11.50 11.65 -6.07
N SER A 171 -10.57 12.46 -5.59
CA SER A 171 -9.99 12.39 -4.25
C SER A 171 -9.93 13.78 -3.63
N VAL A 172 -10.32 13.88 -2.36
CA VAL A 172 -10.24 15.10 -1.56
C VAL A 172 -9.65 14.73 -0.21
N SER A 173 -8.70 15.51 0.29
CA SER A 173 -8.13 15.35 1.62
C SER A 173 -8.25 16.61 2.48
N GLU A 174 -8.12 16.40 3.79
CA GLU A 174 -7.98 17.45 4.79
C GLU A 174 -6.85 17.06 5.75
N PHE A 175 -6.13 18.08 6.24
CA PHE A 175 -4.99 17.91 7.13
C PHE A 175 -5.33 18.45 8.51
N HIS A 176 -5.04 17.66 9.54
CA HIS A 176 -5.13 18.08 10.92
C HIS A 176 -3.75 18.54 11.40
N GLY A 177 -3.72 19.72 12.03
CA GLY A 177 -2.51 20.28 12.63
C GLY A 177 -2.86 21.19 13.80
N ALA A 178 -1.98 22.16 14.09
CA ALA A 178 -2.15 23.07 15.23
C ALA A 178 -3.47 23.86 15.22
N ASP A 179 -3.96 24.21 14.04
CA ASP A 179 -5.19 24.99 13.83
C ASP A 179 -6.44 24.09 13.62
N GLY A 180 -6.31 22.79 13.86
CA GLY A 180 -7.35 21.79 13.59
C GLY A 180 -7.36 21.33 12.13
N TRP A 181 -8.55 20.95 11.65
CA TRP A 181 -8.73 20.47 10.27
C TRP A 181 -8.71 21.63 9.27
N THR A 182 -7.86 21.50 8.26
CA THR A 182 -7.72 22.45 7.16
C THR A 182 -7.87 21.74 5.81
N PRO A 183 -8.31 22.43 4.75
CA PRO A 183 -8.35 21.86 3.41
C PRO A 183 -6.98 21.33 2.99
N GLY A 184 -6.97 20.09 2.50
CA GLY A 184 -5.80 19.45 1.92
C GLY A 184 -5.86 19.50 0.39
N HIS A 185 -5.43 18.41 -0.24
CA HIS A 185 -5.34 18.31 -1.69
C HIS A 185 -6.62 17.81 -2.32
N THR A 186 -6.81 18.20 -3.57
CA THR A 186 -7.88 17.72 -4.44
C THR A 186 -7.31 17.20 -5.75
N PHE A 187 -7.80 16.05 -6.21
CA PHE A 187 -7.39 15.46 -7.48
C PHE A 187 -8.58 14.86 -8.22
N VAL A 188 -8.54 14.98 -9.55
CA VAL A 188 -9.42 14.24 -10.48
C VAL A 188 -8.57 13.35 -11.36
N TYR A 189 -8.79 12.05 -11.25
CA TYR A 189 -8.04 11.01 -11.90
C TYR A 189 -8.79 10.49 -13.13
N THR A 190 -8.08 10.42 -14.25
CA THR A 190 -8.54 9.72 -15.46
C THR A 190 -7.70 8.47 -15.67
N ARG A 191 -8.30 7.39 -16.18
CA ARG A 191 -7.55 6.19 -16.55
C ARG A 191 -6.47 6.53 -17.58
N THR A 192 -5.31 5.90 -17.44
CA THR A 192 -4.21 6.03 -18.39
C THR A 192 -3.51 4.68 -18.55
N ASP A 193 -2.83 4.50 -19.68
CA ASP A 193 -1.89 3.38 -19.89
C ASP A 193 -0.44 3.81 -19.65
N GLU A 194 -0.20 5.11 -19.43
CA GLU A 194 1.12 5.65 -19.12
C GLU A 194 1.72 4.97 -17.89
N PRO A 195 2.99 4.54 -17.93
CA PRO A 195 3.66 3.99 -16.76
C PRO A 195 3.83 5.06 -15.68
N LEU A 196 4.01 4.61 -14.43
CA LEU A 196 4.45 5.50 -13.36
C LEU A 196 5.77 6.20 -13.76
N PRO A 197 5.92 7.51 -13.52
CA PRO A 197 7.20 8.20 -13.64
C PRO A 197 8.28 7.51 -12.79
N GLU A 198 9.54 7.67 -13.21
CA GLU A 198 10.66 7.27 -12.37
C GLU A 198 10.74 8.18 -11.15
N LEU A 199 10.78 7.58 -9.96
CA LEU A 199 11.02 8.31 -8.73
C LEU A 199 12.47 8.80 -8.75
N VAL A 200 12.66 10.12 -8.64
CA VAL A 200 13.97 10.72 -8.46
C VAL A 200 14.36 10.51 -7.00
N PRO A 201 15.44 9.77 -6.70
CA PRO A 201 15.85 9.56 -5.32
C PRO A 201 16.10 10.92 -4.64
N THR A 202 15.31 11.24 -3.63
CA THR A 202 15.65 12.28 -2.67
C THR A 202 16.92 11.78 -1.98
N GLY A 203 18.01 12.54 -2.11
CA GLY A 203 19.33 12.14 -1.61
C GLY A 203 19.24 11.62 -0.19
N VAL A 204 19.83 10.46 0.05
CA VAL A 204 20.25 10.06 1.40
C VAL A 204 20.99 11.28 1.98
N PRO A 205 20.59 11.84 3.13
CA PRO A 205 21.41 12.85 3.78
C PRO A 205 22.82 12.29 3.94
N GLU A 206 23.84 12.96 3.39
CA GLU A 206 25.24 12.67 3.72
C GLU A 206 25.49 12.78 5.23
#